data_AF-A0A0K1W1D5-F1
#
_entry.id   AF-A0A0K1W1D5-F1
#
_cell.length_a   1.000
_cell.length_b   1.000
_cell.length_c   1.000
_cell.angle_alpha   90.00
_cell.angle_beta   90.00
_cell.angle_gamma   90.00
#
_symmetry.space_group_name_H-M   'P 1'
#
loop_
_entity.id
_entity.type
_entity.pdbx_description
1 polymer ?
#
loop_
_entity_poly.entity_id
_entity_poly.type
_entity_poly.pdbx_seq_one_letter_code
_entity_poly.pdbx_strand_id
1 'polypeptide(L)'
;MKFTLYNELVNQIIPLTITFSFKDIDIDYSREDININSFSNILNKSHPVTAINLLRSFKFYYKMFVGLFLKDNEYLLKDPNSNIFFLSHKQILKELEQNIATFENKILH
;
A
#
# COMPACT_ATOMS: atom_id res chain seq x y z
N MET A 1 -1.80 -16.66 -12.42
CA MET A 1 -1.50 -15.21 -12.48
C MET A 1 -2.12 -14.39 -11.33
N LYS A 2 -2.29 -14.94 -10.11
CA LYS A 2 -2.94 -14.24 -8.98
C LYS A 2 -2.06 -13.20 -8.25
N PHE A 3 -0.74 -13.31 -8.38
CA PHE A 3 0.23 -12.52 -7.59
C PHE A 3 0.95 -11.43 -8.39
N THR A 4 0.94 -11.50 -9.72
CA THR A 4 1.80 -10.65 -10.56
C THR A 4 1.33 -9.20 -10.53
N LEU A 5 0.04 -8.95 -10.79
CA LEU A 5 -0.53 -7.59 -10.81
C LEU A 5 -0.46 -6.90 -9.45
N TYR A 6 -0.69 -7.63 -8.34
CA TYR A 6 -0.58 -7.07 -7.00
C TYR A 6 0.86 -6.69 -6.69
N ASN A 7 1.82 -7.59 -6.92
CA ASN A 7 3.23 -7.28 -6.68
C ASN A 7 3.72 -6.15 -7.57
N GLU A 8 3.28 -6.08 -8.83
CA GLU A 8 3.60 -4.99 -9.75
C GLU A 8 3.04 -3.65 -9.28
N LEU A 9 1.76 -3.60 -8.88
CA LEU A 9 1.14 -2.39 -8.35
C LEU A 9 1.83 -1.94 -7.05
N VAL A 10 2.06 -2.87 -6.13
CA VAL A 10 2.70 -2.57 -4.85
C VAL A 10 4.12 -2.03 -5.05
N ASN A 11 4.91 -2.65 -5.93
CA ASN A 11 6.26 -2.18 -6.23
C ASN A 11 6.28 -0.79 -6.88
N GLN A 12 5.21 -0.35 -7.56
CA GLN A 12 5.08 1.02 -8.06
C GLN A 12 4.61 2.00 -6.98
N ILE A 13 3.75 1.55 -6.06
CA ILE A 13 3.14 2.40 -5.02
C ILE A 13 4.10 2.69 -3.87
N ILE A 14 4.94 1.73 -3.46
CA ILE A 14 5.83 1.91 -2.30
C ILE A 14 6.82 3.07 -2.50
N PRO A 15 7.53 3.21 -3.64
CA PRO A 15 8.42 4.34 -3.87
C PRO A 15 7.72 5.71 -3.77
N LEU A 16 6.50 5.82 -4.31
CA LEU A 16 5.68 7.04 -4.22
C LEU A 16 5.26 7.35 -2.77
N THR A 17 4.91 6.31 -2.02
CA THR A 17 4.54 6.40 -0.60
C THR A 17 5.68 6.94 0.24
N ILE A 18 6.87 6.39 0.05
CA ILE A 18 8.08 6.78 0.78
C ILE A 18 8.48 8.21 0.38
N THR A 19 8.54 8.51 -0.92
CA THR A 19 8.86 9.85 -1.42
C THR A 19 7.92 10.91 -0.85
N PHE A 20 6.62 10.63 -0.76
CA PHE A 20 5.64 11.57 -0.23
C PHE A 20 5.71 11.71 1.29
N SER A 21 5.87 10.60 2.01
CA SER A 21 5.82 10.58 3.49
C SER A 21 7.12 11.04 4.15
N PHE A 22 8.24 10.88 3.46
CA PHE A 22 9.57 11.29 3.92
C PHE A 22 10.09 12.53 3.20
N LYS A 23 9.28 13.22 2.37
CA LYS A 23 9.73 14.43 1.66
C LYS A 23 10.32 15.49 2.61
N ASP A 24 9.78 15.57 3.82
CA ASP A 24 10.16 16.55 4.84
C ASP A 24 11.11 15.98 5.91
N ILE A 25 11.54 14.73 5.74
CA ILE A 25 12.40 14.02 6.68
C ILE A 25 13.66 13.62 5.91
N ASP A 26 14.84 14.00 6.40
CA ASP A 26 16.15 13.84 5.73
C ASP A 26 16.62 12.36 5.68
N ILE A 27 15.71 11.44 5.34
CA ILE A 27 15.96 10.00 5.27
C ILE A 27 16.01 9.61 3.80
N ASP A 28 17.25 9.48 3.31
CA ASP A 28 17.52 9.08 1.94
C ASP A 28 17.40 7.56 1.76
N TYR A 29 16.20 7.11 1.39
CA TYR A 29 15.93 5.71 1.02
C TYR A 29 16.26 5.40 -0.45
N SER A 30 16.92 6.31 -1.19
CA SER A 30 17.22 6.16 -2.63
C SER A 30 18.11 4.95 -2.99
N ARG A 31 18.71 4.30 -1.98
CA ARG A 31 19.68 3.20 -2.17
C ARG A 31 19.16 1.81 -1.81
N GLU A 32 17.97 1.67 -1.23
CA GLU A 32 17.39 0.35 -0.93
C GLU A 32 16.48 -0.11 -2.07
N ASP A 33 16.54 -1.38 -2.45
CA ASP A 33 15.51 -1.98 -3.31
C ASP A 33 14.17 -1.99 -2.57
N ILE A 34 13.36 -0.97 -2.85
CA ILE A 34 12.08 -0.75 -2.21
C ILE A 34 11.05 -1.74 -2.79
N ASN A 35 10.74 -2.77 -2.02
CA ASN A 35 9.77 -3.82 -2.33
C ASN A 35 8.91 -4.08 -1.08
N ILE A 36 7.95 -5.00 -1.18
CA ILE A 36 7.00 -5.26 -0.10
C ILE A 36 7.66 -5.71 1.22
N ASN A 37 8.79 -6.42 1.12
CA ASN A 37 9.53 -6.91 2.29
C ASN A 37 10.31 -5.78 2.95
N SER A 38 10.99 -4.92 2.18
CA SER A 38 11.67 -3.74 2.73
C SER A 38 10.67 -2.73 3.29
N PHE A 39 9.49 -2.57 2.69
CA PHE A 39 8.44 -1.71 3.24
C PHE A 39 7.94 -2.17 4.62
N SER A 40 7.71 -3.47 4.79
CA SER A 40 7.35 -4.03 6.10
C SER A 40 8.45 -3.78 7.15
N ASN A 41 9.72 -3.92 6.75
CA ASN A 41 10.85 -3.61 7.64
C ASN A 41 10.90 -2.13 8.02
N ILE A 42 10.64 -1.22 7.07
CA ILE A 42 10.58 0.23 7.33
C ILE A 42 9.47 0.53 8.33
N LEU A 43 8.27 -0.02 8.15
CA LEU A 43 7.14 0.18 9.06
C LEU A 43 7.46 -0.28 10.49
N ASN A 44 8.12 -1.44 10.64
CA ASN A 44 8.46 -1.99 11.95
C ASN A 44 9.57 -1.23 12.68
N LYS A 45 10.51 -0.63 11.93
CA LYS A 45 11.60 0.19 12.49
C LYS A 45 11.20 1.66 12.72
N SER A 46 10.14 2.11 12.07
CA SER A 46 9.67 3.50 12.17
C SER A 46 8.96 3.76 13.48
N HIS A 47 8.99 5.02 13.93
CA HIS A 47 8.11 5.48 15.01
C HIS A 47 6.64 5.20 14.65
N PRO A 48 5.76 4.77 15.57
CA PRO A 48 4.38 4.40 15.26
C PRO A 48 3.60 5.45 14.47
N VAL A 49 3.77 6.73 14.79
CA VAL A 49 3.16 7.85 14.05
C VAL A 49 3.61 7.87 12.59
N THR A 50 4.90 7.69 12.33
CA THR A 50 5.47 7.63 10.98
C THR A 50 4.97 6.40 10.23
N ALA A 51 4.91 5.24 10.90
CA ALA A 51 4.36 4.01 10.31
C ALA A 51 2.89 4.17 9.89
N ILE A 52 2.06 4.84 10.71
CA ILE A 52 0.67 5.16 10.36
C ILE A 52 0.62 6.08 9.14
N ASN A 53 1.44 7.13 9.09
CA ASN A 53 1.47 8.06 7.95
C ASN A 53 1.88 7.34 6.65
N LEU A 54 2.85 6.43 6.72
CA LEU A 54 3.24 5.59 5.59
C LEU A 54 2.10 4.67 5.13
N LEU A 55 1.43 3.98 6.06
CA LEU A 55 0.31 3.10 5.74
C LEU A 55 -0.88 3.86 5.14
N ARG A 56 -1.19 5.06 5.65
CA ARG A 56 -2.25 5.93 5.12
C ARG A 56 -1.90 6.43 3.72
N SER A 57 -0.66 6.85 3.49
CA SER A 57 -0.18 7.27 2.17
C SER A 57 -0.20 6.10 1.17
N PHE A 58 0.25 4.92 1.58
CA PHE A 58 0.19 3.70 0.78
C PHE A 58 -1.26 3.38 0.37
N LYS A 59 -2.17 3.39 1.34
CA LYS A 59 -3.61 3.15 1.12
C LYS A 59 -4.21 4.16 0.14
N PHE A 60 -3.81 5.43 0.22
CA PHE A 60 -4.27 6.47 -0.71
C PHE A 60 -3.83 6.18 -2.14
N TYR A 61 -2.53 5.96 -2.36
CA TYR A 61 -1.99 5.64 -3.69
C TYR A 61 -2.57 4.33 -4.23
N TYR A 62 -2.67 3.29 -3.41
CA TYR A 62 -3.30 2.04 -3.81
C TYR A 62 -4.72 2.23 -4.32
N LYS A 63 -5.57 2.99 -3.62
CA LYS A 63 -6.93 3.30 -4.08
C LYS A 63 -6.93 4.09 -5.39
N MET A 64 -6.02 5.06 -5.54
CA MET A 64 -5.90 5.85 -6.76
C MET A 64 -5.54 4.98 -7.97
N PHE A 65 -4.50 4.16 -7.85
CA PHE A 65 -4.04 3.27 -8.92
C PHE A 65 -5.08 2.21 -9.29
N VAL A 66 -5.72 1.58 -8.31
CA VAL A 66 -6.83 0.65 -8.57
C VAL A 66 -8.00 1.36 -9.25
N GLY A 67 -8.33 2.59 -8.83
CA GLY A 67 -9.38 3.39 -9.46
C GLY A 67 -9.09 3.71 -10.94
N LEU A 68 -7.86 4.12 -11.24
CA LEU A 68 -7.40 4.34 -12.62
C LEU A 68 -7.45 3.06 -13.43
N PHE A 69 -6.92 1.96 -12.90
CA PHE A 69 -6.96 0.65 -13.54
C PHE A 69 -8.38 0.21 -13.87
N LEU A 70 -9.32 0.35 -12.94
CA LEU A 70 -10.72 -0.02 -13.16
C LEU A 70 -11.40 0.87 -14.21
N LYS A 71 -11.06 2.15 -14.28
CA LYS A 71 -11.55 3.08 -15.30
C LYS A 71 -11.03 2.70 -16.69
N ASP A 72 -9.76 2.33 -16.79
CA ASP A 72 -9.15 1.93 -18.06
C ASP A 72 -9.59 0.51 -18.49
N ASN A 73 -10.15 -0.28 -17.55
CA ASN A 73 -10.60 -1.65 -17.77
C ASN A 73 -12.06 -1.85 -17.34
N GLU A 74 -12.95 -0.91 -17.68
CA GLU A 74 -14.38 -0.95 -17.28
C GLU A 74 -15.09 -2.26 -17.65
N TYR A 75 -14.62 -2.97 -18.70
CA TYR A 75 -15.15 -4.27 -19.09
C TYR A 75 -15.02 -5.33 -17.99
N LEU A 76 -14.02 -5.23 -17.12
CA LEU A 76 -13.83 -6.13 -15.98
C LEU A 76 -14.97 -6.02 -14.97
N LEU A 77 -15.63 -4.87 -14.84
CA LEU A 77 -16.78 -4.69 -13.94
C LEU A 77 -17.97 -5.59 -14.33
N LYS A 78 -18.02 -6.02 -15.59
CA LYS A 78 -19.09 -6.86 -16.16
C LYS A 78 -18.69 -8.33 -16.28
N ASP A 79 -17.40 -8.66 -16.07
CA ASP A 79 -16.89 -10.03 -16.15
C ASP A 79 -17.15 -10.78 -14.82
N PRO A 80 -17.89 -11.91 -14.82
CA PRO A 80 -18.09 -12.74 -13.63
C PRO A 80 -16.77 -13.23 -12.99
N ASN A 81 -15.69 -13.36 -13.76
CA ASN A 81 -14.38 -13.80 -13.29
C ASN A 81 -13.59 -12.68 -12.57
N SER A 82 -14.02 -11.43 -12.70
CA SER A 82 -13.42 -10.28 -11.99
C SER A 82 -13.63 -10.34 -10.47
N ASN A 83 -14.56 -11.18 -9.98
CA ASN A 83 -14.82 -11.38 -8.56
C ASN A 83 -13.54 -11.68 -7.75
N ILE A 84 -12.59 -12.40 -8.35
CA ILE A 84 -11.31 -12.71 -7.69
C ILE A 84 -10.52 -11.43 -7.41
N PHE A 85 -10.45 -10.50 -8.37
CA PHE A 85 -9.78 -9.21 -8.19
C PHE A 85 -10.44 -8.40 -7.07
N PHE A 86 -11.77 -8.30 -7.07
CA PHE A 86 -12.50 -7.54 -6.04
C PHE A 86 -12.34 -8.14 -4.64
N LEU A 87 -12.34 -9.46 -4.52
CA LEU A 87 -12.09 -10.15 -3.25
C LEU A 87 -10.67 -9.87 -2.74
N SER A 88 -9.66 -9.98 -3.61
CA SER A 88 -8.28 -9.64 -3.25
C SER A 88 -8.15 -8.17 -2.86
N HIS A 89 -8.75 -7.25 -3.62
CA HIS A 89 -8.76 -5.82 -3.31
C HIS A 89 -9.35 -5.54 -1.92
N LYS A 90 -10.49 -6.15 -1.60
CA LYS A 90 -11.14 -6.03 -0.30
C LYS A 90 -10.27 -6.58 0.83
N GLN A 91 -9.60 -7.70 0.60
CA GLN A 91 -8.67 -8.30 1.57
C GLN A 91 -7.49 -7.36 1.87
N ILE A 92 -6.84 -6.82 0.84
CA ILE A 92 -5.71 -5.89 0.99
C ILE A 92 -6.12 -4.65 1.80
N LEU A 93 -7.27 -4.06 1.47
CA LEU A 93 -7.78 -2.91 2.23
C LEU A 93 -8.03 -3.28 3.70
N LYS A 94 -8.59 -4.46 3.97
CA LYS A 94 -8.82 -4.92 5.35
C LYS A 94 -7.51 -5.09 6.12
N GLU A 95 -6.50 -5.71 5.51
CA GLU A 95 -5.17 -5.90 6.12
C GLU A 95 -4.50 -4.55 6.43
N LEU A 96 -4.63 -3.56 5.52
CA LEU A 96 -4.12 -2.21 5.76
C LEU A 96 -4.80 -1.54 6.96
N GLU A 97 -6.12 -1.61 7.07
CA GLU A 97 -6.84 -1.04 8.22
C GLU A 97 -6.43 -1.69 9.54
N GLN A 98 -6.24 -3.02 9.54
CA GLN A 98 -5.79 -3.76 10.73
C GLN A 98 -4.38 -3.33 11.16
N ASN A 99 -3.47 -3.15 10.20
CA ASN A 99 -2.13 -2.65 10.49
C ASN A 99 -2.15 -1.22 11.04
N ILE A 100 -2.95 -0.32 10.45
CA ILE A 100 -3.11 1.06 10.95
C ILE A 100 -3.60 1.03 12.40
N ALA A 101 -4.68 0.30 12.69
CA ALA A 101 -5.23 0.18 14.04
C ALA A 101 -4.20 -0.40 15.04
N THR A 102 -3.36 -1.32 14.59
CA THR A 102 -2.29 -1.91 15.42
C THR A 102 -1.25 -0.87 15.81
N PHE A 103 -0.82 -0.01 14.89
CA PHE A 103 0.10 1.09 15.21
C PHE A 103 -0.56 2.21 16.00
N GLU A 104 -1.85 2.50 15.78
CA GLU A 104 -2.61 3.46 16.59
C GLU A 104 -2.68 3.03 18.06
N ASN A 105 -2.93 1.74 18.32
CA ASN A 105 -2.91 1.19 19.68
C ASN A 105 -1.54 1.28 20.35
N LYS A 106 -0.44 1.19 19.58
CA LYS A 106 0.93 1.37 20.09
C LYS A 106 1.27 2.80 20.49
N ILE A 107 0.47 3.80 20.09
CA ILE A 107 0.64 5.20 20.49
C ILE A 107 -0.12 5.50 21.78
N LEU A 108 -1.26 4.81 21.99
CA LEU A 108 -2.11 5.00 23.16
C LEU A 108 -1.55 4.37 24.44
N HIS A 109 -0.57 3.46 24.31
CA HIS A 109 0.14 2.78 25.40
C HIS A 109 1.59 3.24 25.48
#